data_AF-A0A8T5TGY9-F1
#
_entry.id   AF-A0A8T5TGY9-F1
#
_cell.length_a   1.000
_cell.length_b   1.000
_cell.length_c   1.000
_cell.angle_alpha   90.00
_cell.angle_beta   90.00
_cell.angle_gamma   90.00
#
_symmetry.space_group_name_H-M   'P 1'
#
loop_
_entity.id
_entity.type
_entity.pdbx_description
1 polymer ?
#
loop_
_entity_poly.entity_id
_entity_poly.type
_entity_poly.pdbx_seq_one_letter_code
_entity_poly.pdbx_strand_id
1 'polypeptide(L)'
;MTITLKLYGELRERVNEASIEKGFPATVDIEIGNLRKVRDVLFKLEIDEMEISHIFVNGIYTGSGMYIKDGDRIGIFPTKMALMFAEIPDINSIYISINFKEGNLYTHLKIPEGSTLKSILKKLRLPKDIPDHKILVNGIQLVDDNSVIYAKDRIEILSL
;
A
#
# COMPACT_ATOMS: atom_id res chain seq x y z
N MET A 1 12.09 -20.82 -3.38
CA MET A 1 11.17 -20.11 -2.49
C MET A 1 10.24 -19.26 -3.36
N THR A 2 8.94 -19.47 -3.23
CA THR A 2 7.91 -18.89 -4.08
C THR A 2 6.80 -18.27 -3.24
N ILE A 3 6.20 -17.21 -3.76
CA ILE A 3 4.91 -16.69 -3.30
C ILE A 3 3.86 -16.94 -4.37
N THR A 4 2.59 -17.02 -3.97
CA THR A 4 1.46 -17.04 -4.90
C THR A 4 0.83 -15.65 -4.95
N LEU A 5 0.83 -15.04 -6.14
CA LEU A 5 0.26 -13.72 -6.38
C LEU A 5 -1.09 -13.83 -7.10
N LYS A 6 -2.09 -13.11 -6.59
CA LYS A 6 -3.42 -12.96 -7.19
C LYS A 6 -3.65 -11.51 -7.61
N LEU A 7 -3.76 -11.28 -8.91
CA LEU A 7 -4.03 -9.96 -9.50
C LEU A 7 -5.49 -9.84 -9.96
N TYR A 8 -6.17 -8.80 -9.48
CA TYR A 8 -7.59 -8.58 -9.77
C TYR A 8 -7.79 -7.43 -10.77
N GLY A 9 -8.99 -7.38 -11.39
CA GLY A 9 -9.37 -6.31 -12.31
C GLY A 9 -8.39 -6.16 -13.48
N GLU A 10 -8.04 -4.91 -13.81
CA GLU A 10 -7.07 -4.57 -14.85
C GLU A 10 -5.62 -5.00 -14.54
N LEU A 11 -5.26 -5.24 -13.27
CA LEU A 11 -3.89 -5.65 -12.93
C LEU A 11 -3.54 -7.03 -13.49
N ARG A 12 -4.55 -7.84 -13.84
CA ARG A 12 -4.36 -9.15 -14.50
C ARG A 12 -3.57 -9.05 -15.80
N GLU A 13 -3.65 -7.90 -16.48
CA GLU A 13 -3.02 -7.69 -17.79
C GLU A 13 -1.49 -7.57 -17.68
N ARG A 14 -0.96 -7.43 -16.46
CA ARG A 14 0.48 -7.36 -16.19
C ARG A 14 1.16 -8.73 -16.19
N VAL A 15 0.41 -9.82 -16.28
CA VAL A 15 0.94 -11.16 -16.35
C VAL A 15 0.44 -11.86 -17.61
N ASN A 16 1.37 -12.45 -18.36
CA ASN A 16 1.07 -13.18 -19.59
C ASN A 16 0.53 -14.59 -19.25
N GLU A 17 -0.69 -14.65 -18.74
CA GLU A 17 -1.42 -15.92 -18.58
C GLU A 17 -2.51 -16.05 -19.65
N ALA A 18 -2.31 -16.99 -20.57
CA ALA A 18 -3.07 -17.16 -21.80
C ALA A 18 -4.54 -17.65 -21.61
N SER A 19 -5.04 -17.76 -20.38
CA SER A 19 -6.33 -18.40 -20.12
C SER A 19 -7.04 -17.90 -18.86
N ILE A 20 -7.03 -16.60 -18.58
CA ILE A 20 -7.80 -16.07 -17.46
C ILE A 20 -9.25 -15.91 -17.91
N GLU A 21 -10.14 -16.79 -17.45
CA GLU A 21 -11.58 -16.58 -17.58
C GLU A 21 -11.97 -15.20 -17.01
N LYS A 22 -12.79 -14.46 -17.74
CA LYS A 22 -13.26 -13.14 -17.31
C LYS A 22 -13.92 -13.26 -15.93
N GLY A 23 -13.48 -12.44 -14.99
CA GLY A 23 -13.98 -12.43 -13.61
C GLY A 23 -13.09 -13.10 -12.57
N PHE A 24 -12.19 -14.01 -12.97
CA PHE A 24 -11.25 -14.67 -12.03
C PHE A 24 -9.92 -13.92 -11.94
N PRO A 25 -9.25 -13.86 -10.76
CA PRO A 25 -7.93 -13.25 -10.66
C PRO A 25 -6.89 -14.03 -11.47
N ALA A 26 -5.90 -13.32 -12.03
CA ALA A 26 -4.68 -13.98 -12.52
C ALA A 26 -3.92 -14.56 -11.32
N THR A 27 -3.40 -15.78 -11.42
CA THR A 27 -2.70 -16.43 -10.31
C THR A 27 -1.32 -16.89 -10.76
N VAL A 28 -0.30 -16.11 -10.41
CA VAL A 28 1.09 -16.39 -10.77
C VAL A 28 1.90 -16.75 -9.54
N ASP A 29 2.73 -17.79 -9.66
CA ASP A 29 3.78 -18.05 -8.68
C ASP A 29 5.03 -17.24 -9.03
N ILE A 30 5.54 -16.48 -8.06
CA ILE A 30 6.72 -15.64 -8.23
C ILE A 30 7.85 -16.20 -7.36
N GLU A 31 8.99 -16.46 -7.98
CA GLU A 31 10.23 -16.72 -7.24
C GLU A 31 10.66 -15.48 -6.46
N ILE A 32 10.81 -15.66 -5.13
CA ILE A 32 11.10 -14.57 -4.20
C ILE A 32 12.52 -14.06 -4.40
N GLY A 33 13.53 -14.93 -4.55
CA GLY A 33 14.92 -14.52 -4.70
C GLY A 33 15.34 -13.46 -3.66
N ASN A 34 15.63 -12.24 -4.15
CA ASN A 34 16.01 -11.08 -3.32
C ASN A 34 14.84 -10.16 -2.93
N LEU A 35 13.61 -10.46 -3.35
CA LEU A 35 12.42 -9.73 -2.92
C LEU A 35 12.22 -9.95 -1.41
N ARG A 36 11.91 -8.88 -0.70
CA ARG A 36 11.73 -8.88 0.77
C ARG A 36 10.39 -8.32 1.19
N LYS A 37 9.82 -7.41 0.40
CA LYS A 37 8.55 -6.73 0.68
C LYS A 37 7.59 -6.84 -0.50
N VAL A 38 6.30 -6.62 -0.23
CA VAL A 38 5.27 -6.58 -1.28
C VAL A 38 5.63 -5.55 -2.36
N ARG A 39 6.16 -4.38 -1.99
CA ARG A 39 6.59 -3.34 -2.92
C ARG A 39 7.64 -3.82 -3.93
N ASP A 40 8.51 -4.76 -3.56
CA ASP A 40 9.52 -5.29 -4.46
C ASP A 40 8.85 -6.14 -5.57
N VAL A 41 7.76 -6.83 -5.22
CA VAL A 41 6.89 -7.54 -6.18
C VAL A 41 6.18 -6.56 -7.09
N LEU A 42 5.64 -5.46 -6.55
CA LEU A 42 4.99 -4.40 -7.34
C LEU A 42 5.97 -3.81 -8.36
N PHE A 43 7.17 -3.47 -7.92
CA PHE A 43 8.24 -2.95 -8.77
C PHE A 43 8.60 -3.92 -9.90
N LYS A 44 8.76 -5.21 -9.58
CA LYS A 44 9.04 -6.27 -10.57
C LYS A 44 7.95 -6.40 -11.64
N LEU A 45 6.70 -6.10 -11.31
CA LEU A 45 5.55 -6.15 -12.22
C LEU A 45 5.19 -4.78 -12.82
N GLU A 46 6.00 -3.76 -12.54
CA GLU A 46 5.81 -2.37 -12.97
C GLU A 46 4.45 -1.78 -12.52
N ILE A 47 3.89 -2.26 -11.40
CA ILE A 47 2.61 -1.78 -10.85
C ILE A 47 2.89 -0.62 -9.89
N ASP A 48 2.33 0.57 -10.16
CA ASP A 48 2.43 1.69 -9.24
C ASP A 48 1.50 1.48 -8.04
N GLU A 49 1.97 1.75 -6.82
CA GLU A 49 1.14 1.77 -5.61
C GLU A 49 -0.10 2.68 -5.74
N MET A 50 -0.03 3.73 -6.56
CA MET A 50 -1.16 4.61 -6.89
C MET A 50 -2.27 3.89 -7.67
N GLU A 51 -1.96 2.80 -8.39
CA GLU A 51 -2.96 1.99 -9.08
C GLU A 51 -3.72 1.07 -8.11
N ILE A 52 -3.21 0.84 -6.89
CA ILE A 52 -3.70 -0.18 -5.97
C ILE A 52 -4.67 0.40 -4.93
N SER A 53 -5.81 -0.25 -4.70
CA SER A 53 -6.70 0.06 -3.57
C SER A 53 -6.35 -0.74 -2.32
N HIS A 54 -6.16 -2.06 -2.47
CA HIS A 54 -5.98 -2.95 -1.34
C HIS A 54 -4.93 -4.03 -1.64
N ILE A 55 -4.15 -4.38 -0.63
CA ILE A 55 -3.19 -5.47 -0.64
C ILE A 55 -3.56 -6.39 0.52
N PHE A 56 -3.60 -7.68 0.25
CA PHE A 56 -3.79 -8.70 1.27
C PHE A 56 -2.61 -9.67 1.25
N VAL A 57 -2.02 -9.95 2.41
CA VAL A 57 -1.03 -11.02 2.58
C VAL A 57 -1.64 -12.07 3.49
N ASN A 58 -1.80 -13.29 2.97
CA ASN A 58 -2.47 -14.41 3.65
C ASN A 58 -3.89 -14.08 4.15
N GLY A 59 -4.61 -13.23 3.42
CA GLY A 59 -5.96 -12.78 3.78
C GLY A 59 -6.01 -11.63 4.78
N ILE A 60 -4.86 -11.11 5.22
CA ILE A 60 -4.75 -9.97 6.13
C ILE A 60 -4.52 -8.70 5.31
N TYR A 61 -5.34 -7.67 5.56
CA TYR A 61 -5.20 -6.39 4.89
C TYR A 61 -3.92 -5.67 5.33
N THR A 62 -3.12 -5.24 4.36
CA THR A 62 -1.78 -4.72 4.61
C THR A 62 -1.39 -3.64 3.58
N GLY A 63 -0.28 -2.93 3.81
CA GLY A 63 0.34 -2.04 2.82
C GLY A 63 1.50 -2.68 2.07
N SER A 64 2.05 -1.96 1.08
CA SER A 64 3.12 -2.45 0.21
C SER A 64 4.47 -2.65 0.94
N GLY A 65 4.65 -2.02 2.10
CA GLY A 65 5.83 -2.13 2.94
C GLY A 65 5.93 -3.44 3.74
N MET A 66 4.90 -4.28 3.70
CA MET A 66 4.85 -5.56 4.43
C MET A 66 5.91 -6.54 3.92
N TYR A 67 6.55 -7.26 4.85
CA TYR A 67 7.51 -8.30 4.53
C TYR A 67 6.81 -9.54 3.96
N ILE A 68 7.47 -10.19 2.99
CA ILE A 68 7.00 -11.43 2.38
C ILE A 68 7.95 -12.58 2.69
N LYS A 69 7.41 -13.79 2.81
CA LYS A 69 8.15 -15.03 3.02
C LYS A 69 7.70 -16.13 2.07
N ASP A 70 8.49 -17.19 2.02
CA ASP A 70 8.17 -18.40 1.26
C ASP A 70 6.77 -18.93 1.62
N GLY A 71 5.98 -19.23 0.59
CA GLY A 71 4.60 -19.73 0.71
C GLY A 71 3.52 -18.67 0.98
N ASP A 72 3.86 -17.38 1.06
CA ASP A 72 2.85 -16.34 1.23
C ASP A 72 1.92 -16.22 0.03
N ARG A 73 0.65 -15.91 0.31
CA ARG A 73 -0.38 -15.62 -0.70
C ARG A 73 -0.70 -14.14 -0.71
N ILE A 74 -0.47 -13.46 -1.83
CA ILE A 74 -0.65 -12.02 -1.96
C ILE A 74 -1.82 -11.73 -2.89
N GLY A 75 -2.81 -10.95 -2.45
CA GLY A 75 -3.91 -10.46 -3.29
C GLY A 75 -3.77 -8.96 -3.51
N ILE A 76 -3.82 -8.51 -4.77
CA ILE A 76 -3.68 -7.10 -5.14
C ILE A 76 -4.90 -6.64 -5.93
N PHE A 77 -5.55 -5.58 -5.44
CA PHE A 77 -6.77 -5.04 -6.00
C PHE A 77 -6.54 -3.65 -6.58
N PRO A 78 -6.96 -3.36 -7.82
CA PRO A 78 -6.82 -2.03 -8.40
C PRO A 78 -7.77 -1.01 -7.74
N THR A 79 -7.48 0.27 -7.95
CA THR A 79 -8.26 1.39 -7.43
C THR A 79 -9.70 1.38 -7.94
N LYS A 80 -9.93 0.95 -9.19
CA LYS A 80 -11.27 0.83 -9.77
C LYS A 80 -12.16 -0.23 -9.10
N MET A 81 -11.59 -1.13 -8.30
CA MET A 81 -12.32 -2.15 -7.53
C MET A 81 -12.48 -1.81 -6.05
N ALA A 82 -12.12 -0.60 -5.62
CA ALA A 82 -12.14 -0.22 -4.20
C ALA A 82 -13.52 -0.36 -3.52
N LEU A 83 -14.61 -0.20 -4.28
CA LEU A 83 -15.99 -0.29 -3.78
C LEU A 83 -16.42 -1.72 -3.35
N MET A 84 -15.63 -2.75 -3.67
CA MET A 84 -15.97 -4.14 -3.32
C MET A 84 -15.73 -4.49 -1.84
N PHE A 85 -15.10 -3.59 -1.08
CA PHE A 85 -14.77 -3.81 0.32
C PHE A 85 -15.47 -2.77 1.20
N ALA A 86 -16.77 -2.97 1.43
CA ALA A 86 -17.57 -2.10 2.30
C ALA A 86 -17.11 -2.16 3.76
N GLU A 87 -16.63 -3.33 4.21
CA GLU A 87 -16.03 -3.54 5.52
C GLU A 87 -14.79 -4.42 5.39
N ILE A 88 -13.62 -3.87 5.72
CA ILE A 88 -12.40 -4.65 5.86
C ILE A 88 -12.19 -4.87 7.36
N PRO A 89 -12.06 -6.13 7.82
CA PRO A 89 -11.76 -6.41 9.21
C PRO A 89 -10.52 -5.64 9.65
N ASP A 90 -10.59 -5.03 10.83
CA ASP A 90 -9.54 -4.19 11.40
C ASP A 90 -8.31 -4.95 11.92
N ILE A 91 -8.04 -6.11 11.34
CA ILE A 91 -6.95 -7.01 11.68
C ILE A 91 -5.63 -6.35 11.26
N ASN A 92 -4.68 -6.23 12.19
CA ASN A 92 -3.35 -5.62 11.99
C ASN A 92 -3.37 -4.17 11.49
N SER A 93 -4.41 -3.43 11.84
CA SER A 93 -4.42 -1.99 11.66
C SER A 93 -3.54 -1.29 12.70
N ILE A 94 -2.80 -0.28 12.27
CA ILE A 94 -2.01 0.60 13.13
C ILE A 94 -2.64 1.99 13.19
N TYR A 95 -2.38 2.69 14.29
CA TYR A 95 -2.85 4.05 14.52
C TYR A 95 -1.68 5.01 14.44
N ILE A 96 -1.85 6.06 13.64
CA ILE A 96 -0.89 7.15 13.49
C ILE A 96 -1.56 8.48 13.82
N SER A 97 -0.74 9.50 14.05
CA SER A 97 -1.21 10.86 14.29
C SER A 97 -0.81 11.77 13.14
N ILE A 98 -1.73 12.61 12.68
CA ILE A 98 -1.49 13.55 11.59
C ILE A 98 -1.80 14.95 12.09
N ASN A 99 -0.83 15.83 11.96
CA ASN A 99 -0.95 17.25 12.31
C ASN A 99 -0.85 18.10 11.05
N PHE A 100 -1.95 18.77 10.71
CA PHE A 100 -1.95 19.82 9.70
C PHE A 100 -1.67 21.14 10.40
N LYS A 101 -0.48 21.71 10.18
CA LYS A 101 -0.10 23.00 10.77
C LYS A 101 -1.04 24.12 10.31
N GLU A 102 -1.48 24.03 9.06
CA GLU A 102 -2.50 24.93 8.53
C GLU A 102 -3.86 24.56 9.13
N GLY A 103 -4.44 25.51 9.87
CA GLY A 103 -5.70 25.31 10.58
C GLY A 103 -5.58 24.61 11.94
N ASN A 104 -4.36 24.28 12.42
CA ASN A 104 -4.12 23.59 13.70
C ASN A 104 -4.98 22.32 13.87
N LEU A 105 -5.12 21.52 12.81
CA LEU A 105 -5.95 20.33 12.83
C LEU A 105 -5.11 19.09 13.17
N TYR A 106 -5.52 18.40 14.23
CA TYR A 106 -4.92 17.13 14.63
C TYR A 106 -5.92 16.00 14.46
N THR A 107 -5.52 14.93 13.80
CA THR A 107 -6.36 13.75 13.60
C THR A 107 -5.60 12.45 13.81
N HIS A 108 -6.31 11.42 14.22
CA HIS A 108 -5.80 10.06 14.27
C HIS A 108 -6.29 9.30 13.05
N LEU A 109 -5.36 8.69 12.32
CA LEU A 109 -5.68 7.88 11.16
C LEU A 109 -5.38 6.42 11.44
N LYS A 110 -6.35 5.58 11.09
CA LYS A 110 -6.21 4.14 11.06
C LYS A 110 -5.77 3.69 9.67
N ILE A 111 -4.68 2.94 9.62
CA ILE A 111 -4.07 2.45 8.37
C ILE A 111 -3.66 0.97 8.54
N PRO A 112 -3.59 0.19 7.46
CA PRO A 112 -3.04 -1.16 7.54
C PRO A 112 -1.55 -1.13 7.90
N GLU A 113 -1.07 -2.12 8.66
CA GLU A 113 0.36 -2.33 8.86
C GLU A 113 1.08 -2.49 7.50
N GLY A 114 2.28 -1.91 7.40
CA GLY A 114 3.05 -1.89 6.15
C GLY A 114 2.64 -0.77 5.19
N SER A 115 1.72 0.12 5.56
CA SER A 115 1.43 1.33 4.79
C SER A 115 2.67 2.21 4.61
N THR A 116 2.86 2.74 3.40
CA THR A 116 3.89 3.73 3.07
C THR A 116 3.38 5.16 3.24
N LEU A 117 4.29 6.14 3.33
CA LEU A 117 3.91 7.56 3.30
C LEU A 117 3.08 7.87 2.05
N LYS A 118 3.49 7.39 0.87
CA LYS A 118 2.76 7.52 -0.40
C LYS A 118 1.31 7.03 -0.29
N SER A 119 1.09 5.84 0.29
CA SER A 119 -0.26 5.29 0.50
C SER A 119 -1.12 6.15 1.44
N ILE A 120 -0.51 6.76 2.45
CA ILE A 120 -1.20 7.63 3.42
C ILE A 120 -1.59 8.95 2.77
N LEU A 121 -0.67 9.60 2.04
CA LEU A 121 -0.94 10.83 1.32
C LEU A 121 -2.06 10.65 0.29
N LYS A 122 -2.06 9.52 -0.43
CA LYS A 122 -3.17 9.11 -1.31
C LYS A 122 -4.49 9.02 -0.55
N LYS A 123 -4.51 8.36 0.62
CA LYS A 123 -5.73 8.19 1.45
C LYS A 123 -6.27 9.51 1.97
N LEU A 124 -5.40 10.45 2.31
CA LEU A 124 -5.77 11.79 2.77
C LEU A 124 -6.31 12.70 1.64
N ARG A 125 -6.24 12.25 0.38
CA ARG A 125 -6.63 13.03 -0.81
C ARG A 125 -5.93 14.37 -0.88
N LEU A 126 -4.68 14.40 -0.43
CA LEU A 126 -3.85 15.59 -0.49
C LEU A 126 -3.44 15.87 -1.95
N PRO A 127 -3.15 17.14 -2.29
CA PRO A 127 -2.59 17.49 -3.59
C PRO A 127 -1.36 16.64 -3.88
N LYS A 128 -1.20 16.17 -5.13
CA LYS A 128 -0.09 15.29 -5.52
C LYS A 128 1.29 15.95 -5.41
N ASP A 129 1.31 17.28 -5.31
CA ASP A 129 2.52 18.09 -5.41
C ASP A 129 2.90 18.74 -4.08
N ILE A 130 2.54 18.14 -2.93
CA ILE A 130 3.08 18.59 -1.65
C ILE A 130 4.60 18.39 -1.70
N PRO A 131 5.40 19.46 -1.61
CA PRO A 131 6.84 19.30 -1.62
C PRO A 131 7.31 18.46 -0.42
N ASP A 132 8.28 17.56 -0.60
CA ASP A 132 8.77 16.67 0.46
C ASP A 132 9.21 17.42 1.73
N HIS A 133 9.73 18.64 1.58
CA HIS A 133 10.12 19.50 2.71
C HIS A 133 8.96 19.98 3.57
N LYS A 134 7.72 19.78 3.11
CA LYS A 134 6.52 20.09 3.87
C LYS A 134 5.99 18.89 4.65
N ILE A 135 6.65 17.72 4.59
CA ILE A 135 6.20 16.52 5.30
C ILE A 135 7.29 16.07 6.27
N LEU A 136 6.95 16.02 7.55
CA LEU A 136 7.82 15.50 8.60
C LEU A 136 7.20 14.24 9.19
N VAL A 137 8.02 13.21 9.40
CA VAL A 137 7.63 12.03 10.17
C VAL A 137 8.49 11.99 11.42
N ASN A 138 7.85 12.04 12.59
CA ASN A 138 8.50 12.14 13.90
C ASN A 138 9.49 13.32 13.98
N GLY A 139 9.17 14.44 13.33
CA GLY A 139 10.01 15.64 13.26
C GLY A 139 11.17 15.55 12.25
N ILE A 140 11.30 14.45 11.52
CA ILE A 140 12.34 14.25 10.50
C ILE A 140 11.72 14.40 9.12
N GLN A 141 12.32 15.23 8.27
CA GLN A 141 11.93 15.31 6.86
C GLN A 141 12.27 13.98 6.18
N LEU A 142 11.25 13.29 5.67
CA LEU A 142 11.48 12.11 4.86
C LEU A 142 11.80 12.53 3.42
N VAL A 143 12.73 11.81 2.80
CA VAL A 143 13.20 12.04 1.43
C VAL A 143 12.58 11.03 0.46
N ASP A 144 11.89 10.01 0.98
CA ASP A 144 11.32 8.91 0.20
C ASP A 144 9.89 8.62 0.66
N ASP A 145 8.93 8.85 -0.24
CA ASP A 145 7.51 8.56 -0.02
C ASP A 145 7.21 7.06 0.09
N ASN A 146 8.15 6.18 -0.29
CA ASN A 146 8.07 4.73 -0.11
C ASN A 146 8.49 4.26 1.29
N SER A 147 8.80 5.20 2.19
CA SER A 147 9.08 4.92 3.60
C SER A 147 7.87 4.27 4.27
N VAL A 148 8.11 3.17 4.99
CA VAL A 148 7.07 2.46 5.76
C VAL A 148 6.78 3.25 7.04
N ILE A 149 5.50 3.44 7.33
CA ILE A 149 5.03 4.11 8.54
C ILE A 149 4.64 3.08 9.58
N TYR A 150 5.02 3.33 10.83
CA TYR A 150 4.84 2.44 11.96
C TYR A 150 3.82 2.99 12.95
N ALA A 151 3.35 2.11 13.84
CA ALA A 151 2.40 2.48 14.87
C ALA A 151 2.96 3.63 15.74
N LYS A 152 2.10 4.60 16.05
CA LYS A 152 2.41 5.81 16.83
C LYS A 152 3.31 6.84 16.14
N ASP A 153 3.68 6.62 14.87
CA ASP A 153 4.32 7.67 14.09
C ASP A 153 3.44 8.93 14.02
N ARG A 154 4.12 10.07 14.03
CA ARG A 154 3.51 11.39 13.91
C ARG A 154 3.90 11.98 12.57
N ILE A 155 2.92 12.25 11.72
CA ILE A 155 3.11 12.92 10.45
C ILE A 155 2.70 14.39 10.62
N GLU A 156 3.59 15.32 10.34
CA GLU A 156 3.30 16.74 10.29
C GLU A 156 3.33 17.22 8.84
N ILE A 157 2.24 17.86 8.42
CA ILE A 157 2.12 18.48 7.11
C ILE A 157 2.18 19.99 7.32
N LEU A 158 3.26 20.58 6.84
CA LEU A 158 3.51 22.02 6.84
C LEU A 158 2.71 22.63 5.68
N SER A 159 2.11 23.81 5.91
CA SER A 159 1.13 24.52 5.04
C SER A 159 1.21 24.20 3.55
N LEU A 160 0.09 23.83 2.92
CA LEU A 160 0.03 23.29 1.55
C LEU A 160 0.47 24.29 0.48
#